data_AF-A0A0P0M7D5-F1
#
_entry.id   AF-A0A0P0M7D5-F1
#
_cell.length_a   1.000
_cell.length_b   1.000
_cell.length_c   1.000
_cell.angle_alpha   90.00
_cell.angle_beta   90.00
_cell.angle_gamma   90.00
#
_symmetry.space_group_name_H-M   'P 1'
#
loop_
_entity.id
_entity.type
_entity.pdbx_description
1 polymer ?
#
loop_
_entity_poly.entity_id
_entity_poly.type
_entity_poly.pdbx_seq_one_letter_code
_entity_poly.pdbx_strand_id
1 'polypeptide(L)'
;MDKYADLQKELVRALTERLLDIEYDLAKRNCFLFDVEIDHHIFDLLSDHLWHKTAFAETISELMKSVADSDVFDRRVRECAYDDLYKALGGIA
;
A
#
# COMPACT_ATOMS: atom_id res chain seq x y z
N MET A 1 -17.54 -0.77 10.66
CA MET A 1 -16.82 -1.58 9.65
C MET A 1 -16.01 -0.61 8.82
N ASP A 2 -14.72 -0.86 8.68
CA ASP A 2 -13.89 -0.09 7.77
C ASP A 2 -14.15 -0.60 6.35
N LYS A 3 -14.82 0.21 5.52
CA LYS A 3 -15.27 -0.18 4.18
C LYS A 3 -14.13 -0.58 3.23
N TYR A 4 -12.90 -0.18 3.55
CA TYR A 4 -11.73 -0.46 2.73
C TYR A 4 -10.79 -1.50 3.35
N ALA A 5 -11.17 -2.14 4.46
CA ALA A 5 -10.26 -3.03 5.21
C ALA A 5 -9.67 -4.15 4.35
N ASP A 6 -10.49 -4.82 3.53
CA ASP A 6 -10.03 -5.93 2.71
C ASP A 6 -9.09 -5.46 1.59
N LEU A 7 -9.43 -4.35 0.93
CA LEU A 7 -8.56 -3.71 -0.06
C LEU A 7 -7.24 -3.21 0.56
N GLN A 8 -7.30 -2.63 1.77
CA GLN A 8 -6.12 -2.18 2.49
C GLN A 8 -5.20 -3.36 2.81
N LYS A 9 -5.76 -4.47 3.30
CA LYS A 9 -5.01 -5.68 3.60
C LYS A 9 -4.37 -6.28 2.34
N GLU A 10 -5.10 -6.30 1.23
CA GLU A 10 -4.59 -6.75 -0.06
C GLU A 10 -3.41 -5.89 -0.53
N LEU A 11 -3.55 -4.56 -0.53
CA LEU A 11 -2.47 -3.67 -0.95
C LEU A 11 -1.26 -3.73 -0.04
N VAL A 12 -1.45 -3.81 1.28
CA VAL A 12 -0.32 -3.98 2.22
C VAL A 12 0.45 -5.25 1.90
N ARG A 13 -0.25 -6.38 1.66
CA ARG A 13 0.40 -7.63 1.25
C ARG A 13 1.16 -7.46 -0.06
N ALA A 14 0.48 -7.01 -1.11
CA ALA A 14 1.05 -6.92 -2.45
C ALA A 14 2.22 -5.93 -2.54
N LEU A 15 2.13 -4.80 -1.85
CA LEU A 15 3.20 -3.82 -1.74
C LEU A 15 4.40 -4.40 -0.97
N THR A 16 4.16 -5.05 0.16
CA THR A 16 5.24 -5.67 0.95
C THR A 16 5.95 -6.76 0.16
N GLU A 17 5.21 -7.66 -0.49
CA GLU A 17 5.78 -8.72 -1.34
C GLU A 17 6.62 -8.13 -2.49
N ARG A 18 6.10 -7.11 -3.19
CA ARG A 18 6.81 -6.43 -4.27
C ARG A 18 8.10 -5.77 -3.79
N LEU A 19 8.07 -5.09 -2.65
CA LEU A 19 9.23 -4.39 -2.11
C LEU A 19 10.31 -5.36 -1.59
N LEU A 20 9.92 -6.52 -1.07
CA LEU A 20 10.86 -7.59 -0.73
C LEU A 20 11.51 -8.21 -1.97
N ASP A 21 10.73 -8.43 -3.04
CA ASP A 21 11.20 -9.03 -4.30
C ASP A 21 12.25 -8.15 -5.00
N ILE A 22 12.09 -6.83 -4.94
CA ILE A 22 13.06 -5.87 -5.49
C ILE A 22 14.19 -5.51 -4.52
N GLU A 23 14.28 -6.18 -3.36
CA GLU A 23 15.27 -5.92 -2.31
C GLU A 23 15.31 -4.43 -1.90
N TYR A 24 14.13 -3.81 -1.74
CA TYR A 24 14.02 -2.39 -1.41
C TYR A 24 14.80 -2.02 -0.14
N ASP A 25 15.64 -0.98 -0.23
CA ASP A 25 16.43 -0.49 0.91
C ASP A 25 15.55 0.31 1.87
N LEU A 26 15.09 -0.36 2.93
CA LEU A 26 14.16 0.22 3.90
C LEU A 26 14.82 1.34 4.72
N ALA A 27 14.61 2.57 4.27
CA ALA A 27 14.98 3.79 4.99
C ALA A 27 14.15 4.00 6.28
N LYS A 28 14.38 5.12 6.97
CA LYS A 28 13.58 5.51 8.14
C LYS A 28 12.10 5.67 7.76
N ARG A 29 11.18 5.35 8.67
CA ARG A 29 9.72 5.47 8.49
C ARG A 29 9.29 6.77 7.81
N ASN A 30 9.76 7.92 8.29
CA ASN A 30 9.37 9.20 7.69
C ASN A 30 9.83 9.33 6.22
N CYS A 31 10.99 8.77 5.85
CA CYS A 31 11.43 8.76 4.45
C CYS A 31 10.49 7.87 3.62
N PHE A 32 10.21 6.66 4.10
CA PHE A 32 9.30 5.71 3.43
C PHE A 32 7.88 6.29 3.21
N LEU A 33 7.32 6.98 4.21
CA LEU A 33 5.97 7.54 4.11
C LEU A 33 5.84 8.61 3.01
N PHE A 34 6.92 9.30 2.65
CA PHE A 34 6.94 10.37 1.65
C PHE A 34 7.73 9.99 0.40
N ASP A 35 8.03 8.71 0.21
CA ASP A 35 8.82 8.25 -0.92
C ASP A 35 7.97 8.14 -2.19
N VAL A 36 8.42 8.79 -3.27
CA VAL A 36 7.74 8.81 -4.56
C VAL A 36 7.76 7.44 -5.25
N GLU A 37 8.76 6.60 -4.95
CA GLU A 37 8.80 5.24 -5.50
C GLU A 37 7.65 4.38 -4.92
N ILE A 38 7.32 4.60 -3.65
CA ILE A 38 6.18 3.96 -2.99
C ILE A 38 4.86 4.46 -3.60
N ASP A 39 4.76 5.74 -3.96
CA ASP A 39 3.59 6.28 -4.68
C ASP A 39 3.35 5.52 -5.99
N HIS A 40 4.41 5.33 -6.79
CA HIS A 40 4.32 4.62 -8.06
C HIS A 40 3.89 3.17 -7.86
N HIS A 41 4.46 2.47 -6.88
CA HIS A 41 4.07 1.08 -6.62
C HIS A 41 2.62 0.94 -6.17
N ILE A 42 2.13 1.84 -5.31
CA ILE A 42 0.72 1.84 -4.90
C ILE A 42 -0.19 2.14 -6.09
N PHE A 43 0.18 3.13 -6.92
CA PHE A 43 -0.57 3.47 -8.13
C PHE A 43 -0.65 2.31 -9.12
N ASP A 44 0.46 1.62 -9.37
CA ASP A 44 0.52 0.45 -10.25
C ASP A 44 -0.38 -0.68 -9.74
N LEU A 45 -0.32 -0.99 -8.44
CA LEU A 45 -1.16 -2.04 -7.84
C LEU A 45 -2.67 -1.72 -7.92
N LEU A 46 -3.04 -0.47 -7.67
CA LEU A 46 -4.43 -0.01 -7.83
C LEU A 46 -4.88 -0.10 -9.30
N SER A 47 -4.00 0.32 -10.23
CA SER A 47 -4.25 0.29 -11.67
C SER A 47 -4.40 -1.15 -12.18
N ASP A 48 -3.58 -2.08 -11.69
CA ASP A 48 -3.65 -3.50 -12.01
C ASP A 48 -5.01 -4.09 -11.58
N HIS A 49 -5.47 -3.76 -10.37
CA HIS A 49 -6.80 -4.20 -9.91
C HIS A 49 -7.94 -3.68 -10.78
N LEU A 50 -7.87 -2.40 -11.19
CA LEU A 50 -8.86 -1.80 -12.09
C LEU A 50 -8.81 -2.43 -13.49
N TRP A 51 -7.62 -2.62 -14.05
CA TRP A 51 -7.40 -3.19 -15.37
C TRP A 51 -7.90 -4.64 -15.45
N HIS A 52 -7.59 -5.45 -14.45
CA HIS A 52 -8.00 -6.84 -14.36
C HIS A 52 -9.43 -7.05 -13.83
N LYS A 53 -10.13 -5.96 -13.45
CA LYS A 53 -11.49 -6.00 -12.90
C LYS A 53 -11.62 -6.99 -11.75
N THR A 54 -10.71 -6.91 -10.79
CA THR A 54 -10.74 -7.79 -9.61
C THR A 54 -11.97 -7.49 -8.74
N ALA A 55 -12.20 -8.29 -7.71
CA ALA A 55 -13.25 -8.06 -6.73
C ALA A 55 -13.18 -6.68 -6.04
N PHE A 56 -12.02 -5.99 -6.13
CA PHE A 56 -11.81 -4.67 -5.54
C PHE A 56 -12.03 -3.50 -6.50
N ALA A 57 -12.28 -3.73 -7.79
CA ALA A 57 -12.34 -2.66 -8.79
C ALA A 57 -13.42 -1.61 -8.48
N GLU A 58 -14.59 -2.02 -8.00
CA GLU A 58 -15.64 -1.09 -7.54
C GLU A 58 -15.20 -0.33 -6.29
N THR A 59 -14.63 -1.02 -5.30
CA THR A 59 -14.13 -0.39 -4.06
C THR A 59 -13.06 0.65 -4.34
N ILE A 60 -12.14 0.39 -5.28
CA ILE A 60 -11.12 1.34 -5.71
C ILE A 60 -11.78 2.54 -6.41
N SER A 61 -12.73 2.27 -7.32
CA SER A 61 -13.47 3.34 -8.02
C SER A 61 -14.24 4.24 -7.06
N GLU A 62 -14.74 3.71 -5.94
CA GLU A 62 -15.37 4.48 -4.87
C GLU A 62 -14.37 5.26 -4.03
N LEU A 63 -13.25 4.63 -3.65
CA LEU A 63 -12.17 5.27 -2.90
C LEU A 63 -11.69 6.55 -3.60
N MET A 64 -11.45 6.47 -4.91
CA MET A 64 -10.96 7.59 -5.73
C MET A 64 -11.93 8.78 -5.85
N LYS A 65 -13.20 8.65 -5.42
CA LYS A 65 -14.16 9.75 -5.44
C LYS A 65 -13.96 10.75 -4.29
N SER A 66 -13.21 10.37 -3.25
CA SER A 66 -12.95 11.21 -2.07
C SER A 66 -11.44 11.30 -1.83
N VAL A 67 -10.89 12.52 -1.97
CA VAL A 67 -9.48 12.79 -1.67
C VAL A 67 -9.17 12.49 -0.21
N ALA A 68 -10.05 12.90 0.72
CA ALA A 68 -9.86 12.66 2.14
C ALA A 68 -9.83 11.17 2.49
N ASP A 69 -10.69 10.36 1.87
CA ASP A 69 -10.69 8.90 2.06
C ASP A 69 -9.44 8.28 1.46
N SER A 70 -9.03 8.74 0.28
CA SER A 70 -7.83 8.26 -0.42
C SER A 70 -6.56 8.55 0.38
N ASP A 71 -6.42 9.76 0.95
CA ASP A 71 -5.27 10.15 1.76
C ASP A 71 -5.17 9.31 3.05
N VAL A 72 -6.30 9.08 3.73
CA VAL A 72 -6.34 8.25 4.94
C VAL A 72 -6.01 6.80 4.60
N PHE A 73 -6.53 6.29 3.48
CA PHE A 73 -6.28 4.94 3.00
C PHE A 73 -4.80 4.74 2.64
N ASP A 74 -4.24 5.62 1.80
CA ASP A 74 -2.85 5.56 1.35
C ASP A 74 -1.89 5.62 2.54
N ARG A 75 -2.09 6.56 3.45
CA ARG A 75 -1.29 6.66 4.67
C ARG A 75 -1.28 5.36 5.47
N ARG A 76 -2.44 4.72 5.63
CA ARG A 76 -2.54 3.45 6.37
C ARG A 76 -1.86 2.31 5.65
N VAL A 77 -1.97 2.23 4.32
CA VAL A 77 -1.25 1.23 3.52
C VAL A 77 0.26 1.38 3.75
N ARG A 78 0.79 2.60 3.68
CA ARG A 78 2.22 2.86 3.90
C ARG A 78 2.66 2.53 5.32
N GLU A 79 1.91 2.98 6.32
CA GLU A 79 2.24 2.73 7.72
C GLU A 79 2.30 1.22 8.02
N CYS A 80 1.33 0.44 7.51
CA CYS A 80 1.31 -1.00 7.70
C CYS A 80 2.39 -1.73 6.88
N ALA A 81 2.59 -1.37 5.61
CA ALA A 81 3.62 -1.97 4.77
C ALA A 81 5.02 -1.73 5.33
N TYR A 82 5.29 -0.52 5.87
CA TYR A 82 6.54 -0.24 6.57
C TYR A 82 6.74 -1.18 7.77
N ASP A 83 5.72 -1.32 8.62
CA ASP A 83 5.81 -2.15 9.83
C ASP A 83 6.03 -3.63 9.47
N ASP A 84 5.45 -4.11 8.37
CA ASP A 84 5.63 -5.49 7.88
C ASP A 84 7.00 -5.71 7.23
N LEU A 85 7.47 -4.76 6.40
CA LEU A 85 8.84 -4.78 5.84
C LEU A 85 9.90 -4.73 6.94
N TYR A 86 9.74 -3.83 7.91
CA TYR A 86 10.67 -3.69 9.03
C TYR A 86 10.81 -5.00 9.80
N LYS A 87 9.70 -5.70 10.04
CA LYS A 87 9.73 -7.03 10.67
C LYS A 87 10.39 -8.08 9.78
N ALA A 88 10.06 -8.10 8.48
CA ALA A 88 10.58 -9.07 7.52
C ALA A 88 12.11 -8.95 7.34
N LEU A 89 12.63 -7.73 7.39
CA LEU A 89 14.07 -7.43 7.26
C LEU A 89 14.84 -7.58 8.58
N GLY A 90 14.24 -8.24 9.59
CA GLY A 90 14.92 -8.58 10.84
C GLY A 90 14.99 -7.42 11.84
N GLY A 91 13.97 -6.54 11.82
CA GLY A 91 13.84 -5.35 12.66
C GLY A 91 14.45 -5.49 14.05
N ILE A 92 15.15 -4.45 14.50
CA ILE A 92 15.90 -4.47 15.76
C ILE A 92 14.98 -4.96 16.89
N ALA A 93 15.36 -6.12 17.47
CA ALA A 93 14.75 -6.69 18.67
C ALA A 93 14.84 -5.75 19.88
#